data_AF-A0AB73U3T3-F1
#
_entry.id   AF-A0AB73U3T3-F1
#
_cell.length_a   1.000
_cell.length_b   1.000
_cell.length_c   1.000
_cell.angle_alpha   90.00
_cell.angle_beta   90.00
_cell.angle_gamma   90.00
#
_symmetry.space_group_name_H-M   'P 1'
#
loop_
_entity.id
_entity.type
_entity.pdbx_description
1 polymer ?
#
loop_
_entity_poly.entity_id
_entity_poly.type
_entity_poly.pdbx_seq_one_letter_code
_entity_poly.pdbx_strand_id
1 'polypeptide(L)'
;MARYQRYDWTTREFGPPEQCAPPSVLILEGVGSGRAAAGRWLSSLIWVQTGQLTRRRRAEVRDGEELREFWRLWLNEEEAHFRRDPTAARADLIVDGDPAVPPDDPDRDFLLGR
;
A
#
# COMPACT_ATOMS: atom_id res chain seq x y z
N MET A 1 -3.25 14.40 21.11
CA MET A 1 -2.20 13.40 20.85
C MET A 1 -2.89 12.19 20.23
N ALA A 2 -2.35 11.63 19.16
CA ALA A 2 -2.79 10.34 18.63
C ALA A 2 -2.05 9.23 19.37
N ARG A 3 -2.67 8.04 19.48
CA ARG A 3 -2.06 6.84 20.08
C ARG A 3 -2.11 5.69 19.08
N TYR A 4 -0.99 5.02 18.87
CA TYR A 4 -0.90 3.86 17.98
C TYR A 4 0.05 2.82 18.59
N GLN A 5 0.10 1.63 18.01
CA GLN A 5 1.10 0.63 18.34
C GLN A 5 1.90 0.35 17.07
N ARG A 6 3.22 0.47 17.17
CA ARG A 6 4.11 0.13 16.06
C ARG A 6 4.16 -1.39 15.93
N TYR A 7 4.04 -1.88 14.71
CA TYR A 7 4.23 -3.30 14.41
C TYR A 7 5.73 -3.56 14.17
N ASP A 8 6.31 -4.49 14.91
CA ASP A 8 7.69 -4.94 14.72
C ASP A 8 7.71 -6.12 13.74
N TRP A 9 8.30 -5.92 12.57
CA TRP A 9 8.38 -6.94 11.53
C TRP A 9 9.33 -8.11 11.87
N THR A 10 10.26 -7.90 12.79
CA THR A 10 11.23 -8.92 13.23
C THR A 10 10.59 -9.88 14.22
N THR A 11 9.93 -9.35 15.26
CA THR A 11 9.25 -10.17 16.28
C THR A 11 7.82 -10.54 15.89
N ARG A 12 7.25 -9.87 14.88
CA ARG A 12 5.88 -10.03 14.37
C ARG A 12 4.80 -9.67 15.38
N GLU A 13 5.09 -8.71 16.25
CA GLU A 13 4.21 -8.29 17.35
C GLU A 13 3.96 -6.79 17.34
N PHE A 14 2.86 -6.38 17.95
CA PHE A 14 2.64 -4.97 18.27
C PHE A 14 3.43 -4.59 19.51
N GLY A 15 4.21 -3.53 19.41
CA GLY A 15 4.92 -2.94 20.53
C GLY A 15 3.99 -2.22 21.53
N PRO A 16 4.58 -1.61 22.56
CA PRO A 16 3.84 -0.78 23.50
C PRO A 16 3.17 0.42 22.79
N PRO A 17 2.08 0.98 23.35
CA PRO A 17 1.45 2.18 22.79
C PRO A 17 2.42 3.36 22.72
N GLU A 18 2.50 3.97 21.55
CA GLU A 18 3.25 5.19 21.27
C GLU A 18 2.29 6.38 21.11
N GLN A 19 2.76 7.59 21.39
CA GLN A 19 2.00 8.83 21.19
C GLN A 19 2.71 9.75 20.21
N CYS A 20 1.93 10.44 19.38
CA CYS A 20 2.45 11.48 18.51
C CYS A 20 1.53 12.71 18.49
N ALA A 21 2.13 13.87 18.23
CA ALA A 21 1.39 15.05 17.83
C ALA A 21 0.84 14.83 16.42
N PRO A 22 -0.44 15.18 16.16
CA PRO A 22 -0.96 15.17 14.79
C PRO A 22 -0.10 16.07 13.91
N PRO A 23 0.49 15.57 12.82
CA PRO A 23 1.23 16.41 11.89
C PRO A 23 0.25 17.27 11.07
N SER A 24 0.76 18.28 10.37
CA SER A 24 -0.03 19.04 9.40
C SER A 24 -0.48 18.19 8.22
N VAL A 25 0.34 17.20 7.84
CA VAL A 25 0.05 16.21 6.80
C VAL A 25 0.44 14.83 7.32
N LEU A 26 -0.47 13.87 7.22
CA LEU A 26 -0.24 12.47 7.53
C LEU A 26 -0.41 11.64 6.26
N ILE A 27 0.64 10.92 5.87
CA ILE A 27 0.57 9.92 4.80
C ILE A 27 0.37 8.56 5.45
N LEU A 28 -0.71 7.88 5.07
CA LEU A 28 -0.96 6.49 5.42
C LEU A 28 -0.72 5.63 4.18
N GLU A 29 0.23 4.71 4.28
CA GLU A 29 0.61 3.81 3.19
C GLU A 29 0.38 2.35 3.61
N GLY A 30 0.08 1.50 2.63
CA GLY A 30 -0.20 0.08 2.84
C GLY A 30 -1.56 -0.37 2.32
N VAL A 31 -1.72 -1.69 2.21
CA VAL A 31 -2.88 -2.36 1.57
C VAL A 31 -4.25 -1.92 2.14
N GLY A 32 -4.30 -1.60 3.43
CA GLY A 32 -5.54 -1.24 4.14
C GLY A 32 -5.79 0.26 4.30
N SER A 33 -4.93 1.13 3.76
CA SER A 33 -4.97 2.57 4.04
C SER A 33 -6.16 3.28 3.38
N GLY A 34 -6.70 2.72 2.29
CA GLY A 34 -7.85 3.26 1.56
C GLY A 34 -9.20 2.63 1.88
N ARG A 35 -9.31 1.85 2.96
CA ARG A 35 -10.55 1.11 3.30
C ARG A 35 -11.77 2.03 3.38
N ALA A 36 -12.93 1.54 2.96
CA ALA A 36 -14.18 2.32 2.90
C ALA A 36 -14.57 2.87 4.28
N ALA A 37 -14.34 2.07 5.33
CA ALA A 37 -14.57 2.47 6.72
C ALA A 37 -13.80 3.74 7.10
N ALA A 38 -12.63 3.97 6.48
CA ALA A 38 -11.77 5.12 6.71
C ALA A 38 -12.11 6.34 5.84
N GLY A 39 -12.95 6.18 4.81
CA GLY A 39 -13.11 7.16 3.73
C GLY A 39 -13.47 8.57 4.20
N ARG A 40 -14.30 8.71 5.25
CA ARG A 40 -14.70 10.02 5.78
C ARG A 40 -13.58 10.83 6.42
N TRP A 41 -12.44 10.21 6.74
CA TRP A 41 -11.29 10.87 7.35
C TRP A 41 -10.15 11.12 6.35
N LEU A 42 -10.22 10.52 5.16
CA LEU A 42 -9.22 10.73 4.12
C LEU A 42 -9.51 12.05 3.41
N SER A 43 -8.49 12.91 3.29
CA SER A 43 -8.57 14.12 2.46
C SER A 43 -8.26 13.85 1.00
N SER A 44 -7.50 12.79 0.72
CA SER A 44 -7.18 12.31 -0.61
C SER A 44 -6.77 10.83 -0.52
N LEU A 45 -7.15 10.04 -1.52
CA LEU A 45 -6.77 8.64 -1.68
C LEU A 45 -6.03 8.44 -3.01
N ILE A 46 -4.76 8.04 -2.91
CA ILE A 46 -3.92 7.71 -4.05
C ILE A 46 -3.79 6.20 -4.14
N TRP A 47 -4.04 5.66 -5.33
CA TRP A 47 -3.90 4.23 -5.62
C TRP A 47 -2.79 3.99 -6.63
N VAL A 48 -1.75 3.24 -6.24
CA VAL A 48 -0.68 2.84 -7.15
C VAL A 48 -1.09 1.53 -7.83
N GLN A 49 -1.49 1.62 -9.09
CA GLN A 49 -1.95 0.47 -9.87
C GLN A 49 -0.76 -0.22 -10.53
N THR A 50 -0.66 -1.54 -10.36
CA THR A 50 0.32 -2.36 -11.08
C THR A 50 -0.26 -3.76 -11.32
N GLY A 51 -0.02 -4.30 -12.53
CA GLY A 51 -0.47 -5.65 -12.89
C GLY A 51 0.02 -6.71 -11.91
N GLN A 52 -0.84 -7.68 -11.59
CA GLN A 52 -0.54 -8.73 -10.61
C GLN A 52 0.75 -9.50 -10.95
N LEU A 53 0.96 -9.83 -12.24
CA LEU A 53 2.16 -10.52 -12.71
C LEU A 53 3.43 -9.71 -12.41
N THR A 54 3.43 -8.40 -12.70
CA THR A 54 4.55 -7.51 -12.39
C THR A 54 4.78 -7.44 -10.88
N ARG A 55 3.74 -7.23 -10.07
CA ARG A 55 3.85 -7.15 -8.61
C ARG A 55 4.44 -8.43 -8.02
N ARG A 56 3.96 -9.60 -8.48
CA ARG A 56 4.48 -10.90 -8.07
C ARG A 56 5.95 -11.08 -8.45
N ARG A 57 6.32 -10.77 -9.69
CA ARG A 57 7.72 -10.85 -10.14
C ARG A 57 8.62 -9.95 -9.30
N ARG A 58 8.21 -8.71 -9.01
CA ARG A 58 8.97 -7.77 -8.18
C ARG A 58 9.13 -8.29 -6.74
N ALA A 59 8.10 -8.88 -6.17
CA ALA A 59 8.16 -9.51 -4.86
C ALA A 59 9.12 -10.71 -4.84
N GLU A 60 9.03 -11.62 -5.82
CA GLU A 60 9.93 -12.78 -5.92
C GLU A 60 11.40 -12.36 -6.10
N VAL A 61 11.68 -11.31 -6.89
CA VAL A 61 13.04 -10.78 -7.07
C VAL A 61 13.58 -10.13 -5.80
N ARG A 62 12.74 -9.36 -5.08
CA ARG A 62 13.16 -8.65 -3.87
C ARG A 62 13.39 -9.59 -2.69
N ASP A 63 12.51 -10.57 -2.52
CA ASP A 63 12.39 -11.33 -1.27
C ASP A 63 12.89 -12.77 -1.38
N GLY A 64 13.22 -13.22 -2.59
CA GLY A 64 13.81 -14.54 -2.85
C GLY A 64 12.82 -15.70 -2.74
N GLU A 65 13.33 -16.91 -2.96
CA GLU A 65 12.51 -18.14 -3.00
C GLU A 65 11.96 -18.54 -1.63
N GLU A 66 12.66 -18.21 -0.54
CA GLU A 66 12.24 -18.53 0.84
C GLU A 66 10.88 -17.94 1.20
N LEU A 67 10.51 -16.80 0.60
CA LEU A 67 9.23 -16.12 0.83
C LEU A 67 8.18 -16.42 -0.26
N ARG A 68 8.43 -17.38 -1.16
CA ARG A 68 7.48 -17.72 -2.24
C ARG A 68 6.10 -18.13 -1.71
N GLU A 69 6.06 -18.98 -0.69
CA GLU A 69 4.78 -19.43 -0.11
C GLU A 69 4.05 -18.27 0.58
N PHE A 70 4.78 -17.43 1.30
CA PHE A 70 4.23 -16.22 1.92
C PHE A 70 3.58 -15.32 0.85
N TRP A 71 4.26 -15.04 -0.26
CA TRP A 71 3.71 -14.21 -1.33
C TRP A 71 2.49 -14.85 -2.01
N ARG A 72 2.48 -16.17 -2.18
CA ARG A 72 1.31 -16.89 -2.71
C ARG A 72 0.09 -16.70 -1.81
N LEU A 73 0.26 -16.86 -0.50
CA LEU A 73 -0.82 -16.67 0.47
C LEU A 73 -1.25 -15.20 0.54
N TRP A 74 -0.30 -14.28 0.59
CA TRP A 74 -0.54 -12.85 0.64
C TRP A 74 -1.36 -12.35 -0.55
N LEU A 75 -0.99 -12.74 -1.78
CA LEU A 75 -1.72 -12.32 -2.99
C LEU A 75 -3.18 -12.77 -2.96
N ASN A 76 -3.48 -13.96 -2.43
CA ASN A 76 -4.85 -14.45 -2.29
C ASN A 76 -5.64 -13.63 -1.25
N GLU A 77 -5.02 -13.32 -0.10
CA GLU A 77 -5.66 -12.52 0.95
C GLU A 77 -5.87 -11.07 0.50
N GLU A 78 -4.92 -10.50 -0.24
CA GLU A 78 -5.02 -9.18 -0.86
C GLU A 78 -6.17 -9.13 -1.87
N GLU A 79 -6.28 -10.12 -2.75
CA GLU A 79 -7.38 -10.19 -3.71
C GLU A 79 -8.73 -10.32 -2.98
N ALA A 80 -8.81 -11.16 -1.94
CA ALA A 80 -10.00 -11.29 -1.12
C ALA A 80 -10.35 -9.99 -0.37
N HIS A 81 -9.35 -9.23 0.07
CA HIS A 81 -9.52 -7.92 0.68
C HIS A 81 -10.17 -6.95 -0.31
N PHE A 82 -9.60 -6.77 -1.51
CA PHE A 82 -10.12 -5.81 -2.49
C PHE A 82 -11.44 -6.24 -3.14
N ARG A 83 -11.74 -7.55 -3.17
CA ARG A 83 -13.06 -8.04 -3.56
C ARG A 83 -14.15 -7.61 -2.57
N ARG A 84 -13.83 -7.52 -1.28
CA ARG A 84 -14.75 -7.09 -0.22
C ARG A 84 -14.80 -5.57 -0.07
N ASP A 85 -13.68 -4.91 -0.32
CA ASP A 85 -13.52 -3.46 -0.21
C ASP A 85 -12.78 -2.92 -1.44
N PRO A 86 -13.48 -2.59 -2.54
CA PRO A 86 -12.87 -2.21 -3.82
C PRO A 86 -12.27 -0.81 -3.76
N THR A 87 -11.11 -0.69 -3.11
CA THR A 87 -10.43 0.57 -2.80
C THR A 87 -10.09 1.40 -4.03
N ALA A 88 -9.58 0.77 -5.09
CA ALA A 88 -9.18 1.47 -6.32
C ALA A 88 -10.31 2.29 -6.96
N ALA A 89 -11.56 1.82 -6.86
CA ALA A 89 -12.73 2.50 -7.42
C ALA A 89 -13.11 3.80 -6.69
N ARG A 90 -12.50 4.06 -5.52
CA ARG A 90 -12.72 5.28 -4.73
C ARG A 90 -11.48 6.18 -4.68
N ALA A 91 -10.43 5.83 -5.41
CA ALA A 91 -9.22 6.64 -5.43
C ALA A 91 -9.49 7.96 -6.16
N ASP A 92 -8.97 9.05 -5.61
CA ASP A 92 -9.00 10.36 -6.27
C ASP A 92 -7.95 10.42 -7.39
N LEU A 93 -6.85 9.69 -7.21
CA LEU A 93 -5.75 9.57 -8.18
C LEU A 93 -5.32 8.12 -8.32
N ILE A 94 -5.13 7.70 -9.57
CA ILE A 94 -4.50 6.43 -9.91
C ILE A 94 -3.12 6.75 -10.46
N VAL A 95 -2.09 6.20 -9.84
CA VAL A 95 -0.69 6.29 -10.29
C VAL A 95 -0.31 4.99 -10.98
N ASP A 96 0.33 5.09 -12.13
CA ASP A 96 0.90 3.94 -12.82
C ASP A 96 2.19 3.50 -12.12
N GLY A 97 2.16 2.33 -11.48
CA GLY A 97 3.31 1.75 -10.79
C GLY A 97 4.21 0.89 -11.69
N ASP A 98 3.89 0.74 -12.98
CA ASP A 98 4.72 0.06 -13.99
C ASP A 98 4.64 0.77 -15.34
N PRO A 99 4.97 2.08 -15.39
CA PRO A 99 4.81 2.85 -16.60
C PRO A 99 5.75 2.38 -17.69
N ALA A 100 5.26 2.35 -18.93
CA ALA A 100 6.04 1.93 -20.10
C ALA A 100 7.23 2.84 -20.39
N VAL A 101 7.10 4.13 -20.03
CA VAL A 101 8.17 5.13 -20.11
C VAL A 101 8.40 5.65 -18.70
N PRO A 102 9.64 5.64 -18.17
CA PRO A 102 9.94 6.22 -16.88
C PRO A 102 9.58 7.71 -16.85
N PRO A 103 9.20 8.26 -15.68
CA PRO A 103 9.07 9.71 -15.53
C PRO A 103 10.43 10.40 -15.74
N ASP A 104 10.40 11.69 -16.08
CA ASP A 104 11.60 12.50 -16.33
C ASP A 104 12.51 12.56 -15.10
N ASP A 105 11.93 12.73 -13.91
CA ASP A 105 12.60 12.61 -12.61
C ASP A 105 11.86 11.60 -11.70
N PRO A 106 12.30 10.35 -11.56
CA PRO A 106 11.60 9.33 -10.76
C PRO A 106 11.58 9.59 -9.25
N ASP A 107 12.39 10.53 -8.75
CA ASP A 107 12.36 10.91 -7.33
C ASP A 107 11.31 12.00 -7.05
N ARG A 108 10.75 12.63 -8.10
CA ARG A 108 9.83 13.77 -7.98
C ARG A 108 8.53 13.59 -8.74
N ASP A 109 8.59 12.84 -9.83
CA ASP A 109 7.53 12.74 -10.81
C ASP A 109 6.98 11.31 -10.83
N PHE A 110 5.68 11.23 -11.10
CA PHE A 110 4.97 9.99 -11.29
C PHE A 110 3.99 10.15 -12.44
N LEU A 111 3.66 9.04 -13.09
CA LEU A 111 2.71 9.04 -14.19
C LEU A 111 1.35 8.60 -13.67
N LEU A 112 0.31 9.30 -14.11
CA LEU A 112 -1.06 8.92 -13.79
C LEU A 112 -1.47 7.73 -14.66
N GLY A 113 -2.10 6.75 -14.01
CA GLY A 113 -2.78 5.66 -14.70
C GLY A 113 -4.05 6.14 -15.38
N ARG A 114 -4.49 5.36 -16.38
CA ARG A 114 -5.82 5.50 -16.97
C ARG A 114 -6.88 4.79 -16.13
#